data_AF-A0A4S2CZ13-F1
#
_entry.id   AF-A0A4S2CZ13-F1
#
_cell.length_a   1.000
_cell.length_b   1.000
_cell.length_c   1.000
_cell.angle_alpha   90.00
_cell.angle_beta   90.00
_cell.angle_gamma   90.00
#
_symmetry.space_group_name_H-M   'P 1'
#
loop_
_entity.id
_entity.type
_entity.pdbx_description
1 polymer ?
#
loop_
_entity_poly.entity_id
_entity_poly.type
_entity_poly.pdbx_seq_one_letter_code
_entity_poly.pdbx_strand_id
1 'polypeptide(L)'
;MLALGLVAGLDAAAQATTDAKVFGGWRNLHSENGAEPALEDIPFAMLPAEAAKGTRFAVLDREGKRTVCCMVVTSDRLDAAALEQRYRLPGVWISDVLNEGTTESRPYEPRVYEMKRDGALQTYAFFDAAEAYSDLGGLLLPPSATLDAAGNVKVGADRYTLQFQSTAFADDDGALDRFTLRPVGKPGKPVIVEVPYGTY
;
A
#
# COMPACT_ATOMS: atom_id res chain seq x y z
N MET A 1 -13.36 11.35 -62.28
CA MET A 1 -13.35 11.53 -60.82
C MET A 1 -13.69 10.20 -60.18
N LEU A 2 -12.70 9.48 -59.66
CA LEU A 2 -12.89 8.31 -58.80
C LEU A 2 -11.81 8.36 -57.72
N ALA A 3 -12.27 8.32 -56.47
CA ALA A 3 -11.56 8.73 -55.28
C ALA A 3 -10.50 7.70 -54.83
N LEU A 4 -9.32 8.20 -54.44
CA LEU A 4 -8.34 7.47 -53.66
C LEU A 4 -8.86 7.31 -52.22
N GLY A 5 -9.02 6.08 -51.75
CA GLY A 5 -9.18 5.77 -50.33
C GLY A 5 -7.85 5.31 -49.75
N LEU A 6 -7.14 6.20 -49.04
CA LEU A 6 -6.04 5.80 -48.14
C LEU A 6 -6.63 5.17 -46.88
N VAL A 7 -6.29 3.92 -46.61
CA VAL A 7 -6.48 3.30 -45.29
C VAL A 7 -5.16 3.49 -44.53
N ALA A 8 -5.10 4.53 -43.70
CA ALA A 8 -4.03 4.68 -42.72
C ALA A 8 -4.34 3.74 -41.54
N GLY A 9 -3.56 2.66 -41.43
CA GLY A 9 -3.55 1.81 -40.24
C GLY A 9 -3.02 2.61 -39.05
N LEU A 10 -3.85 2.77 -38.02
CA LEU A 10 -3.38 3.25 -36.72
C LEU A 10 -2.67 2.08 -36.03
N ASP A 11 -1.34 2.07 -36.10
CA ASP A 11 -0.52 1.30 -35.19
C ASP A 11 -0.78 1.82 -33.77
N ALA A 12 -1.48 1.01 -32.98
CA ALA A 12 -1.62 1.19 -31.54
C ALA A 12 -0.24 0.98 -30.90
N ALA A 13 0.55 2.04 -30.85
CA ALA A 13 1.71 2.09 -29.98
C ALA A 13 1.20 1.96 -28.54
N ALA A 14 1.33 0.76 -27.98
CA ALA A 14 1.25 0.53 -26.55
C ALA A 14 2.30 1.42 -25.90
N GLN A 15 1.89 2.61 -25.45
CA GLN A 15 2.66 3.40 -24.53
C GLN A 15 2.75 2.56 -23.26
N ALA A 16 3.87 1.85 -23.10
CA ALA A 16 4.33 1.46 -21.79
C ALA A 16 4.58 2.77 -21.05
N THR A 17 3.55 3.26 -20.35
CA THR A 17 3.76 4.23 -19.31
C THR A 17 4.75 3.57 -18.37
N THR A 18 5.95 4.15 -18.27
CA THR A 18 6.85 3.84 -17.17
C THR A 18 6.16 4.39 -15.93
N ASP A 19 5.17 3.65 -15.43
CA ASP A 19 4.49 3.95 -14.18
C ASP A 19 5.60 4.07 -13.14
N ALA A 20 5.68 5.25 -12.53
CA ALA A 20 6.60 5.48 -11.45
C ALA A 20 6.40 4.37 -10.40
N LYS A 21 7.49 3.78 -9.93
CA LYS A 21 7.44 2.67 -8.96
C LYS A 21 7.02 3.25 -7.62
N VAL A 22 5.73 3.21 -7.34
CA VAL A 22 5.17 3.66 -6.07
C VAL A 22 5.24 2.50 -5.07
N PHE A 23 5.89 2.77 -3.94
CA PHE A 23 5.85 1.94 -2.74
C PHE A 23 5.11 2.73 -1.67
N GLY A 24 4.27 2.07 -0.90
CA GLY A 24 3.48 2.72 0.15
C GLY A 24 3.12 1.75 1.26
N GLY A 25 2.47 2.26 2.29
CA GLY A 25 1.93 1.44 3.36
C GLY A 25 0.47 1.09 3.11
N TRP A 26 -0.04 0.06 3.77
CA TRP A 26 -1.48 -0.14 3.91
C TRP A 26 -1.83 -0.62 5.33
N ARG A 27 -3.08 -0.39 5.73
CA ARG A 27 -3.66 -0.86 6.98
C ARG A 27 -5.05 -1.41 6.73
N ASN A 28 -5.39 -2.51 7.38
CA ASN A 28 -6.74 -3.01 7.50
C ASN A 28 -7.34 -2.42 8.78
N LEU A 29 -8.43 -1.67 8.67
CA LEU A 29 -9.07 -0.98 9.79
C LEU A 29 -10.57 -1.29 9.83
N HIS A 30 -11.19 -0.98 10.97
CA HIS A 30 -12.62 -1.12 11.19
C HIS A 30 -13.21 0.16 11.78
N SER A 31 -14.53 0.26 11.82
CA SER A 31 -15.21 1.34 12.52
C SER A 31 -15.02 1.22 14.05
N GLU A 32 -15.16 2.33 14.77
CA GLU A 32 -15.23 2.34 16.22
C GLU A 32 -16.31 1.37 16.76
N ASN A 33 -16.06 0.79 17.93
CA ASN A 33 -16.98 -0.14 18.58
C ASN A 33 -18.36 0.50 18.82
N GLY A 34 -19.40 -0.13 18.30
CA GLY A 34 -20.78 0.35 18.41
C GLY A 34 -21.16 1.44 17.40
N ALA A 35 -20.30 1.76 16.43
CA ALA A 35 -20.65 2.62 15.32
C ALA A 35 -21.69 1.98 14.40
N GLU A 36 -22.54 2.82 13.81
CA GLU A 36 -23.54 2.40 12.81
C GLU A 36 -23.33 3.18 11.49
N PRO A 37 -23.10 2.50 10.35
CA PRO A 37 -22.92 1.05 10.22
C PRO A 37 -21.59 0.58 10.82
N ALA A 38 -21.55 -0.65 11.34
CA ALA A 38 -20.31 -1.34 11.65
C ALA A 38 -19.59 -1.73 10.36
N LEU A 39 -18.33 -1.33 10.22
CA LEU A 39 -17.46 -1.62 9.08
C LEU A 39 -16.26 -2.42 9.56
N GLU A 40 -15.99 -3.55 8.91
CA GLU A 40 -14.90 -4.44 9.27
C GLU A 40 -13.99 -4.68 8.07
N ASP A 41 -12.71 -4.93 8.33
CA ASP A 41 -11.71 -5.32 7.33
C ASP A 41 -11.62 -4.42 6.10
N ILE A 42 -11.72 -3.11 6.32
CA ILE A 42 -11.60 -2.10 5.28
C ILE A 42 -10.13 -1.73 5.12
N PRO A 43 -9.52 -1.99 3.94
CA PRO A 43 -8.13 -1.66 3.76
C PRO A 43 -7.96 -0.24 3.24
N PHE A 44 -6.96 0.45 3.79
CA PHE A 44 -6.57 1.80 3.42
C PHE A 44 -5.12 1.84 2.95
N ALA A 45 -4.87 2.52 1.84
CA ALA A 45 -3.53 2.84 1.38
C ALA A 45 -2.99 4.08 2.11
N MET A 46 -1.67 4.13 2.33
CA MET A 46 -0.93 5.31 2.77
C MET A 46 0.22 5.54 1.78
N LEU A 47 -0.04 6.35 0.76
CA LEU A 47 0.86 6.51 -0.40
C LEU A 47 1.69 7.80 -0.33
N PRO A 48 2.94 7.80 -0.84
CA PRO A 48 3.77 9.01 -0.90
C PRO A 48 3.37 9.98 -2.03
N ALA A 49 2.49 9.55 -2.94
CA ALA A 49 2.09 10.28 -4.14
C ALA A 49 0.62 10.03 -4.47
N GLU A 50 0.04 10.88 -5.32
CA GLU A 50 -1.36 10.70 -5.76
C GLU A 50 -1.55 9.36 -6.48
N ALA A 51 -2.69 8.73 -6.23
CA ALA A 51 -3.14 7.56 -6.96
C ALA A 51 -4.55 7.78 -7.50
N ALA A 52 -4.77 7.35 -8.74
CA ALA A 52 -6.08 7.30 -9.33
C ALA A 52 -6.87 6.08 -8.81
N LYS A 53 -8.21 6.17 -8.86
CA LYS A 53 -9.07 4.99 -8.71
C LYS A 53 -8.67 3.93 -9.73
N GLY A 54 -8.63 2.68 -9.29
CA GLY A 54 -8.20 1.55 -10.11
C GLY A 54 -6.68 1.29 -10.08
N THR A 55 -5.86 2.16 -9.49
CA THR A 55 -4.44 1.86 -9.29
C THR A 55 -4.30 0.59 -8.45
N ARG A 56 -3.46 -0.34 -8.94
CA ARG A 56 -3.27 -1.66 -8.37
C ARG A 56 -1.93 -1.75 -7.65
N PHE A 57 -1.89 -2.45 -6.53
CA PHE A 57 -0.69 -2.75 -5.78
C PHE A 57 -0.67 -4.25 -5.42
N ALA A 58 0.53 -4.82 -5.35
CA ALA A 58 0.74 -6.08 -4.66
C ALA A 58 1.01 -5.81 -3.17
N VAL A 59 0.67 -6.74 -2.31
CA VAL A 59 1.06 -6.73 -0.89
C VAL A 59 2.23 -7.67 -0.67
N LEU A 60 3.09 -7.33 0.26
CA LEU A 60 4.07 -8.27 0.82
C LEU A 60 3.39 -9.13 1.89
N ASP A 61 3.31 -10.43 1.67
CA ASP A 61 3.14 -11.40 2.76
C ASP A 61 4.53 -11.73 3.31
N ARG A 62 4.84 -11.13 4.48
CA ARG A 62 6.17 -11.22 5.10
C ARG A 62 6.44 -12.64 5.59
N GLU A 63 5.48 -13.25 6.26
CA GLU A 63 5.58 -14.59 6.84
C GLU A 63 5.61 -15.65 5.74
N GLY A 64 4.74 -15.52 4.72
CA GLY A 64 4.73 -16.39 3.55
C GLY A 64 5.85 -16.13 2.55
N LYS A 65 6.70 -15.12 2.79
CA LYS A 65 7.85 -14.71 1.96
C LYS A 65 7.50 -14.57 0.48
N ARG A 66 6.35 -13.95 0.20
CA ARG A 66 5.86 -13.77 -1.18
C ARG A 66 5.12 -12.45 -1.36
N THR A 67 4.95 -12.08 -2.62
CA THR A 67 4.01 -11.02 -2.97
C THR A 67 2.67 -11.64 -3.38
N VAL A 68 1.58 -10.94 -3.07
CA VAL A 68 0.21 -11.36 -3.42
C VAL A 68 -0.52 -10.17 -4.04
N CYS A 69 -1.19 -10.38 -5.15
CA CYS A 69 -1.87 -9.31 -5.89
C CYS A 69 -3.37 -9.61 -6.05
N CYS A 70 -4.27 -8.63 -5.96
CA CYS A 70 -3.99 -7.19 -5.85
C CYS A 70 -4.87 -6.47 -4.84
N MET A 71 -4.31 -5.43 -4.23
CA MET A 71 -5.05 -4.33 -3.62
C MET A 71 -5.33 -3.28 -4.70
N VAL A 72 -6.54 -2.70 -4.72
CA VAL A 72 -6.96 -1.74 -5.74
C VAL A 72 -7.58 -0.51 -5.09
N VAL A 73 -7.11 0.68 -5.44
CA VAL A 73 -7.66 1.96 -4.96
C VAL A 73 -9.11 2.15 -5.45
N THR A 74 -10.03 2.46 -4.54
CA THR A 74 -11.48 2.61 -4.85
C THR A 74 -12.03 4.00 -4.61
N SER A 75 -11.36 4.81 -3.80
CA SER A 75 -11.79 6.18 -3.48
C SER A 75 -10.92 7.25 -4.14
N ASP A 76 -11.38 8.50 -4.07
CA ASP A 76 -10.49 9.65 -4.18
C ASP A 76 -9.67 9.78 -2.88
N ARG A 77 -8.72 10.73 -2.80
CA ARG A 77 -7.95 10.97 -1.57
C ARG A 77 -8.93 11.28 -0.43
N LEU A 78 -8.74 10.60 0.70
CA LEU A 78 -9.52 10.77 1.92
C LEU A 78 -8.82 11.79 2.84
N ASP A 79 -9.63 12.61 3.50
CA ASP A 79 -9.22 13.48 4.59
C ASP A 79 -9.74 12.94 5.94
N ALA A 80 -9.37 13.61 7.03
CA ALA A 80 -9.79 13.23 8.37
C ALA A 80 -11.32 13.18 8.51
N ALA A 81 -12.03 14.14 7.91
CA ALA A 81 -13.50 14.22 7.96
C ALA A 81 -14.15 13.01 7.27
N ALA A 82 -13.63 12.57 6.11
CA ALA A 82 -14.12 11.39 5.44
C ALA A 82 -13.85 10.12 6.27
N LEU A 83 -12.65 9.98 6.85
CA LEU A 83 -12.29 8.84 7.70
C LEU A 83 -13.18 8.75 8.95
N GLU A 84 -13.46 9.89 9.59
CA GLU A 84 -14.33 9.96 10.76
C GLU A 84 -15.80 9.75 10.40
N GLN A 85 -16.34 10.49 9.44
CA GLN A 85 -17.78 10.55 9.23
C GLN A 85 -18.31 9.36 8.42
N ARG A 86 -17.54 8.90 7.42
CA ARG A 86 -17.96 7.81 6.53
C ARG A 86 -17.50 6.45 7.05
N TYR A 87 -16.26 6.36 7.52
CA TYR A 87 -15.68 5.09 7.97
C TYR A 87 -15.76 4.90 9.47
N ARG A 88 -16.16 5.94 10.23
CA ARG A 88 -16.33 5.87 11.69
C ARG A 88 -15.04 5.43 12.38
N LEU A 89 -13.88 5.80 11.83
CA LEU A 89 -12.61 5.42 12.43
C LEU A 89 -12.41 6.20 13.74
N PRO A 90 -11.90 5.55 14.81
CA PRO A 90 -11.43 6.25 16.00
C PRO A 90 -10.36 7.30 15.65
N GLY A 91 -10.38 8.44 16.35
CA GLY A 91 -9.45 9.55 16.10
C GLY A 91 -7.97 9.16 16.18
N VAL A 92 -7.62 8.17 17.00
CA VAL A 92 -6.26 7.61 17.10
C VAL A 92 -5.82 6.95 15.79
N TRP A 93 -6.69 6.17 15.15
CA TRP A 93 -6.36 5.54 13.86
C TRP A 93 -6.33 6.54 12.71
N ILE A 94 -7.17 7.58 12.78
CA ILE A 94 -7.11 8.69 11.81
C ILE A 94 -5.76 9.38 11.89
N SER A 95 -5.32 9.71 13.11
CA SER A 95 -4.00 10.33 13.36
C SER A 95 -2.86 9.44 12.85
N ASP A 96 -2.94 8.13 13.08
CA ASP A 96 -1.95 7.16 12.60
C ASP A 96 -1.82 7.17 11.07
N VAL A 97 -2.92 6.99 10.34
CA VAL A 97 -2.88 6.84 8.87
C VAL A 97 -2.62 8.15 8.14
N LEU A 98 -3.03 9.28 8.72
CA LEU A 98 -2.75 10.61 8.19
C LEU A 98 -1.41 11.18 8.66
N ASN A 99 -0.73 10.50 9.61
CA ASN A 99 0.48 11.00 10.25
C ASN A 99 0.25 12.37 10.94
N GLU A 100 -0.88 12.54 11.61
CA GLU A 100 -1.18 13.76 12.38
C GLU A 100 -0.56 13.66 13.79
N GLY A 101 -0.17 14.80 14.35
CA GLY A 101 0.31 14.88 15.74
C GLY A 101 1.71 14.33 16.02
N THR A 102 2.41 13.79 15.01
CA THR A 102 3.78 13.28 15.19
C THR A 102 4.80 14.41 15.08
N THR A 103 5.75 14.44 16.02
CA THR A 103 6.86 15.40 16.04
C THR A 103 8.10 14.89 15.28
N GLU A 104 8.10 13.61 14.91
CA GLU A 104 9.16 13.00 14.12
C GLU A 104 8.86 13.16 12.62
N SER A 105 9.89 13.48 11.84
CA SER A 105 9.74 13.54 10.38
C SER A 105 9.59 12.12 9.83
N ARG A 106 8.36 11.65 9.65
CA ARG A 106 8.08 10.47 8.83
C ARG A 106 8.59 10.70 7.39
N PRO A 107 8.92 9.63 6.65
CA PRO A 107 9.58 9.75 5.35
C PRO A 107 8.75 10.50 4.29
N TYR A 108 7.44 10.61 4.47
CA TYR A 108 6.53 11.39 3.63
C TYR A 108 5.21 11.69 4.37
N GLU A 109 4.47 12.71 3.90
CA GLU A 109 3.06 12.92 4.25
C GLU A 109 2.19 11.90 3.49
N PRO A 110 1.44 11.02 4.17
CA PRO A 110 0.65 9.99 3.50
C PRO A 110 -0.58 10.58 2.81
N ARG A 111 -0.82 10.11 1.59
CA ARG A 111 -2.09 10.29 0.87
C ARG A 111 -2.91 9.02 1.07
N VAL A 112 -4.05 9.17 1.76
CA VAL A 112 -4.87 8.03 2.19
C VAL A 112 -5.99 7.76 1.21
N TYR A 113 -6.22 6.48 0.91
CA TYR A 113 -7.29 6.03 0.02
C TYR A 113 -7.92 4.74 0.53
N GLU A 114 -9.22 4.58 0.35
CA GLU A 114 -9.88 3.28 0.46
C GLU A 114 -9.37 2.35 -0.64
N MET A 115 -9.22 1.08 -0.31
CA MET A 115 -8.88 0.03 -1.24
C MET A 115 -9.88 -1.12 -1.16
N LYS A 116 -9.80 -2.01 -2.14
CA LYS A 116 -10.39 -3.35 -2.07
C LYS A 116 -9.37 -4.42 -2.46
N ARG A 117 -9.58 -5.63 -1.94
CA ARG A 117 -8.88 -6.84 -2.41
C ARG A 117 -9.47 -7.26 -3.76
N ASP A 118 -8.62 -7.66 -4.69
CA ASP A 118 -8.98 -8.08 -6.05
C ASP A 118 -8.16 -9.31 -6.50
N GLY A 119 -8.75 -10.11 -7.39
CA GLY A 119 -8.10 -11.32 -7.91
C GLY A 119 -7.70 -12.31 -6.80
N ALA A 120 -6.46 -12.80 -6.87
CA ALA A 120 -5.95 -13.82 -5.94
C ALA A 120 -5.94 -13.37 -4.48
N LEU A 121 -5.90 -12.05 -4.22
CA LEU A 121 -5.91 -11.52 -2.86
C LEU A 121 -7.30 -11.62 -2.18
N GLN A 122 -8.39 -11.76 -2.92
CA GLN A 122 -9.74 -11.85 -2.34
C GLN A 122 -9.93 -13.10 -1.47
N THR A 123 -9.30 -14.21 -1.85
CA THR A 123 -9.39 -15.49 -1.15
C THR A 123 -8.06 -15.89 -0.51
N TYR A 124 -7.10 -14.97 -0.46
CA TYR A 124 -5.80 -15.23 0.13
C TYR A 124 -5.91 -15.25 1.65
N ALA A 125 -5.58 -16.39 2.25
CA ALA A 125 -5.36 -16.47 3.69
C ALA A 125 -3.91 -16.13 3.98
N PHE A 126 -3.70 -15.04 4.73
CA PHE A 126 -2.38 -14.75 5.29
C PHE A 126 -2.01 -15.81 6.32
N PHE A 127 -0.71 -15.92 6.57
CA PHE A 127 -0.22 -16.83 7.60
C PHE A 127 -0.77 -16.41 8.96
N ASP A 128 -1.55 -17.28 9.60
CA ASP A 128 -2.18 -17.04 10.89
C ASP A 128 -1.29 -17.62 12.01
N ALA A 129 -0.43 -16.78 12.55
CA ALA A 129 0.32 -17.04 13.77
C ALA A 129 0.15 -15.83 14.69
N ALA A 130 0.27 -16.02 16.00
CA ALA A 130 -0.02 -14.97 17.00
C ALA A 130 0.80 -13.67 16.82
N GLU A 131 1.90 -13.70 16.07
CA GLU A 131 2.76 -12.55 15.77
C GLU A 131 2.70 -12.12 14.29
N ALA A 132 1.86 -12.78 13.49
CA ALA A 132 1.67 -12.46 12.08
C ALA A 132 0.65 -11.33 11.97
N TYR A 133 1.10 -10.20 11.43
CA TYR A 133 0.28 -9.00 11.26
C TYR A 133 0.14 -8.60 9.78
N SER A 134 0.48 -9.51 8.86
CA SER A 134 0.44 -9.23 7.41
C SER A 134 -0.98 -9.06 6.87
N ASP A 135 -2.01 -9.49 7.59
CA ASP A 135 -3.43 -9.24 7.28
C ASP A 135 -3.93 -7.88 7.79
N LEU A 136 -3.29 -7.33 8.84
CA LEU A 136 -3.61 -6.02 9.43
C LEU A 136 -2.95 -4.84 8.71
N GLY A 137 -1.95 -5.09 7.87
CA GLY A 137 -1.27 -4.06 7.10
C GLY A 137 0.08 -4.48 6.54
N GLY A 138 0.81 -3.51 5.99
CA GLY A 138 2.20 -3.70 5.60
C GLY A 138 2.60 -2.96 4.34
N LEU A 139 3.52 -3.55 3.58
CA LEU A 139 4.12 -2.91 2.41
C LEU A 139 3.27 -3.14 1.14
N LEU A 140 2.85 -2.03 0.52
CA LEU A 140 2.37 -1.99 -0.86
C LEU A 140 3.56 -1.88 -1.81
N LEU A 141 3.52 -2.72 -2.83
CA LEU A 141 4.51 -2.83 -3.89
C LEU A 141 3.84 -2.55 -5.24
N PRO A 142 4.61 -2.13 -6.27
CA PRO A 142 4.12 -2.13 -7.64
C PRO A 142 3.50 -3.49 -7.99
N PRO A 143 2.41 -3.54 -8.80
CA PRO A 143 1.58 -4.73 -8.94
C PRO A 143 2.31 -5.92 -9.56
N SER A 144 3.37 -5.67 -10.34
CA SER A 144 4.23 -6.70 -10.92
C SER A 144 5.40 -7.12 -10.01
N ALA A 145 5.45 -6.65 -8.76
CA ALA A 145 6.55 -6.94 -7.86
C ALA A 145 6.55 -8.42 -7.44
N THR A 146 7.74 -8.99 -7.34
CA THR A 146 7.97 -10.37 -6.88
C THR A 146 9.11 -10.41 -5.88
N LEU A 147 9.16 -11.46 -5.06
CA LEU A 147 10.31 -11.75 -4.22
C LEU A 147 11.21 -12.78 -4.92
N ASP A 148 12.52 -12.52 -4.93
CA ASP A 148 13.50 -13.54 -5.32
C ASP A 148 13.83 -14.48 -4.15
N ALA A 149 14.59 -15.54 -4.44
CA ALA A 149 14.95 -16.55 -3.42
C ALA A 149 15.77 -15.99 -2.25
N ALA A 150 16.39 -14.81 -2.41
CA ALA A 150 17.12 -14.12 -1.35
C ALA A 150 16.23 -13.11 -0.60
N GLY A 151 14.93 -13.05 -0.91
CA GLY A 151 13.98 -12.12 -0.29
C GLY A 151 14.08 -10.70 -0.81
N ASN A 152 14.76 -10.46 -1.94
CA ASN A 152 14.80 -9.13 -2.55
C ASN A 152 13.53 -8.89 -3.35
N VAL A 153 13.06 -7.64 -3.33
CA VAL A 153 11.94 -7.20 -4.15
C VAL A 153 12.44 -6.92 -5.57
N LYS A 154 11.83 -7.56 -6.57
CA LYS A 154 12.07 -7.32 -7.99
C LYS A 154 10.88 -6.60 -8.61
N VAL A 155 11.14 -5.50 -9.32
CA VAL A 155 10.14 -4.71 -10.04
C VAL A 155 10.64 -4.43 -11.46
N GLY A 156 10.24 -5.28 -12.41
CA GLY A 156 10.80 -5.28 -13.76
C GLY A 156 12.31 -5.57 -13.71
N ALA A 157 13.12 -4.67 -14.28
CA ALA A 157 14.58 -4.78 -14.26
C ALA A 157 15.23 -4.34 -12.92
N ASP A 158 14.47 -3.69 -12.03
CA ASP A 158 15.01 -3.21 -10.76
C ASP A 158 14.92 -4.26 -9.67
N ARG A 159 15.88 -4.21 -8.75
CA ARG A 159 15.94 -5.05 -7.56
C ARG A 159 16.27 -4.22 -6.33
N TYR A 160 15.65 -4.56 -5.21
CA TYR A 160 15.82 -3.89 -3.94
C TYR A 160 16.07 -4.92 -2.83
N THR A 161 17.09 -4.72 -2.00
CA THR A 161 17.13 -5.43 -0.72
C THR A 161 16.02 -4.87 0.16
N LEU A 162 15.30 -5.76 0.83
CA LEU A 162 14.23 -5.40 1.74
C LEU A 162 14.71 -5.61 3.18
N GLN A 163 14.64 -4.55 3.98
CA GLN A 163 14.86 -4.61 5.43
C GLN A 163 13.55 -4.25 6.14
N PHE A 164 13.27 -4.97 7.22
CA PHE A 164 12.11 -4.76 8.08
C PHE A 164 12.57 -4.49 9.51
N GLN A 165 11.94 -3.52 10.15
CA GLN A 165 12.12 -3.20 11.56
C GLN A 165 10.75 -2.85 12.15
N SER A 166 10.43 -3.39 13.31
CA SER A 166 9.27 -2.96 14.10
C SER A 166 9.76 -2.27 15.37
N THR A 167 9.14 -1.14 15.71
CA THR A 167 9.47 -0.35 16.91
C THR A 167 8.19 -0.13 17.71
N ALA A 168 8.11 -0.63 18.94
CA ALA A 168 6.97 -0.38 19.81
C ALA A 168 6.79 1.13 20.09
N PHE A 169 5.55 1.58 20.20
CA PHE A 169 5.25 2.92 20.70
C PHE A 169 5.53 3.01 22.20
N ALA A 170 5.77 4.23 22.69
CA ALA A 170 6.24 4.45 24.06
C ALA A 170 5.19 4.10 25.14
N ASP A 171 3.92 4.03 24.75
CA ASP A 171 2.78 3.64 25.57
C ASP A 171 2.47 2.13 25.48
N ASP A 172 3.27 1.35 24.74
CA ASP A 172 3.06 -0.08 24.44
C ASP A 172 1.72 -0.40 23.73
N ASP A 173 0.96 0.62 23.30
CA ASP A 173 -0.34 0.47 22.64
C ASP A 173 -0.23 0.33 21.11
N GLY A 174 0.95 -0.07 20.64
CA GLY A 174 1.17 -0.29 19.22
C GLY A 174 2.64 -0.35 18.80
N ALA A 175 2.85 -0.38 17.49
CA ALA A 175 4.18 -0.38 16.89
C ALA A 175 4.24 0.37 15.56
N LEU A 176 5.43 0.81 15.19
CA LEU A 176 5.78 1.34 13.89
C LEU A 176 6.59 0.31 13.11
N ASP A 177 5.99 -0.24 12.06
CA ASP A 177 6.69 -1.08 11.09
C ASP A 177 7.36 -0.21 10.04
N ARG A 178 8.67 -0.36 9.88
CA ARG A 178 9.49 0.33 8.89
C ARG A 178 10.06 -0.66 7.88
N PHE A 179 9.73 -0.45 6.61
CA PHE A 179 10.29 -1.16 5.46
C PHE A 179 11.30 -0.26 4.76
N THR A 180 12.52 -0.74 4.57
CA THR A 180 13.56 -0.03 3.81
C THR A 180 13.93 -0.83 2.57
N LEU A 181 13.67 -0.27 1.40
CA LEU A 181 14.03 -0.84 0.10
C LEU A 181 15.28 -0.13 -0.45
N ARG A 182 16.42 -0.84 -0.51
CA ARG A 182 17.68 -0.28 -1.04
C ARG A 182 17.94 -0.79 -2.45
N PRO A 183 18.11 0.08 -3.45
CA PRO A 183 18.45 -0.35 -4.80
C PRO A 183 19.72 -1.22 -4.84
N VAL A 184 19.68 -2.30 -5.61
CA VAL A 184 20.82 -3.20 -5.78
C VAL A 184 21.54 -2.92 -7.09
N GLY A 185 22.87 -2.90 -7.07
CA GLY A 185 23.69 -2.77 -8.28
C GLY A 185 23.74 -1.36 -8.87
N LYS A 186 23.12 -0.38 -8.22
CA LYS A 186 23.21 1.04 -8.58
C LYS A 186 23.13 1.93 -7.32
N PRO A 187 23.85 3.06 -7.27
CA PRO A 187 23.65 4.04 -6.22
C PRO A 187 22.24 4.63 -6.31
N GLY A 188 21.60 4.84 -5.17
CA GLY A 188 20.26 5.43 -5.09
C GLY A 188 19.81 5.58 -3.64
N LYS A 189 18.92 6.54 -3.39
CA LYS A 189 18.32 6.71 -2.06
C LYS A 189 17.42 5.50 -1.75
N PRO A 190 17.43 5.00 -0.50
CA PRO A 190 16.47 4.00 -0.08
C PRO A 190 15.05 4.57 -0.18
N VAL A 191 14.10 3.70 -0.53
CA VAL A 191 12.69 3.98 -0.30
C VAL A 191 12.36 3.50 1.11
N ILE A 192 11.78 4.38 1.91
CA ILE A 192 11.35 4.08 3.28
C ILE A 192 9.84 4.16 3.30
N VAL A 193 9.20 3.09 3.76
CA VAL A 193 7.75 3.02 3.99
C VAL A 193 7.57 2.71 5.46
N GLU A 194 6.67 3.43 6.10
CA GLU A 194 6.33 3.19 7.50
C GLU A 194 4.83 2.97 7.65
N VAL A 195 4.46 2.00 8.48
CA VAL A 195 3.09 1.58 8.73
C VAL A 195 2.92 1.57 10.25
N PRO A 196 2.15 2.51 10.83
CA PRO A 196 1.83 2.46 12.24
C PRO A 196 0.82 1.33 12.48
N TYR A 197 0.81 0.74 13.67
CA TYR A 197 -0.15 -0.25 14.15
C TYR A 197 -0.53 0.11 15.59
N GLY A 198 -1.55 0.95 15.78
CA GLY A 198 -2.19 1.10 17.09
C GLY A 198 -3.11 -0.09 17.40
N THR A 199 -3.04 -0.61 18.63
CA THR A 199 -3.93 -1.64 19.20
C THR A 199 -4.96 -1.05 20.18
N TYR A 200 -5.11 0.28 20.18
CA TYR A 200 -6.02 1.06 21.03
C TYR A 200 -7.46 0.54 21.07
#